data_AF-A0A0K9P515-F1
#
_entry.id   AF-A0A0K9P515-F1
#
_cell.length_a   1.000
_cell.length_b   1.000
_cell.length_c   1.000
_cell.angle_alpha   90.00
_cell.angle_beta   90.00
_cell.angle_gamma   90.00
#
_symmetry.space_group_name_H-M   'P 1'
#
loop_
_entity.id
_entity.type
_entity.pdbx_description
1 polymer ?
#
loop_
_entity_poly.entity_id
_entity_poly.type
_entity_poly.pdbx_seq_one_letter_code
_entity_poly.pdbx_strand_id
1 'polypeptide(L)'
;MVESCDASLLLDSTEESMSEQTARRNFGLRNFKYVTTIKDLLEEEFPNTVSCADIIALSAKDGAALLGGPKFDMKTGRRDSKVSFLKILNVDKR
;
A
#
# COMPACT_ATOMS: atom_id res chain seq x y z
N MET A 1 15.38 0.93 -8.60
CA MET A 1 14.67 1.77 -7.62
C MET A 1 13.23 1.28 -7.61
N VAL A 2 12.71 0.89 -6.45
CA VAL A 2 11.36 0.33 -6.32
C VAL A 2 10.37 1.49 -6.39
N GLU A 3 9.85 1.77 -7.58
CA GLU A 3 8.76 2.75 -7.82
C GLU A 3 7.39 2.06 -7.89
N SER A 4 7.32 0.77 -7.54
CA SER A 4 6.06 0.02 -7.50
C SER A 4 6.10 -0.93 -6.31
N CYS A 5 5.08 -0.87 -5.45
CA CYS A 5 4.94 -1.57 -4.15
C CYS A 5 5.70 -0.93 -2.97
N ASP A 6 5.53 0.38 -2.78
CA ASP A 6 6.12 1.19 -1.71
C ASP A 6 5.07 1.88 -0.80
N ALA A 7 3.80 1.45 -0.89
CA ALA A 7 2.68 2.02 -0.13
C ALA A 7 2.43 3.54 -0.33
N SER A 8 3.01 4.17 -1.36
CA SER A 8 2.73 5.56 -1.76
C SER A 8 1.24 5.88 -1.92
N LEU A 9 0.47 4.89 -2.39
CA LEU A 9 -0.99 4.96 -2.51
C LEU A 9 -1.72 5.25 -1.18
N LEU A 10 -1.17 4.84 -0.05
CA LEU A 10 -1.81 5.02 1.26
C LEU A 10 -1.66 6.44 1.81
N LEU A 11 -0.80 7.27 1.20
CA LEU A 11 -0.58 8.63 1.66
C LEU A 11 -1.80 9.51 1.33
N ASP A 12 -2.28 10.25 2.32
CA ASP A 12 -3.36 11.22 2.15
C ASP A 12 -2.88 12.50 1.46
N SER A 13 -3.83 13.28 0.93
CA SER A 13 -3.50 14.56 0.31
C SER A 13 -3.11 15.58 1.39
N THR A 14 -2.03 16.30 1.15
CA THR A 14 -1.57 17.44 1.96
C THR A 14 -1.71 18.73 1.14
N GLU A 15 -1.48 19.89 1.77
CA GLU A 15 -1.48 21.17 1.05
C GLU A 15 -0.42 21.22 -0.07
N GLU A 16 0.68 20.49 0.11
CA GLU A 16 1.82 20.47 -0.81
C GLU A 16 1.72 19.35 -1.86
N SER A 17 0.94 18.30 -1.60
CA SER A 17 0.91 17.11 -2.45
C SER A 17 -0.45 16.43 -2.49
N MET A 18 -0.88 16.05 -3.70
CA MET A 18 -2.14 15.33 -3.89
C MET A 18 -1.91 13.81 -3.84
N SER A 19 -2.83 13.11 -3.17
CA SER A 19 -2.80 11.66 -3.05
C SER A 19 -3.12 10.95 -4.37
N GLU A 20 -2.45 9.82 -4.62
CA GLU A 20 -2.79 8.86 -5.67
C GLU A 20 -4.22 8.35 -5.55
N GLN A 21 -4.82 8.35 -4.36
CA GLN A 21 -6.22 7.95 -4.15
C GLN A 21 -7.20 8.84 -4.94
N THR A 22 -6.81 10.07 -5.26
CA THR A 22 -7.63 11.00 -6.06
C THR A 22 -7.54 10.74 -7.57
N ALA A 23 -6.61 9.89 -8.01
CA ALA A 23 -6.45 9.55 -9.42
C ALA A 23 -7.69 8.83 -9.96
N ARG A 24 -8.16 9.23 -11.14
CA ARG A 24 -9.28 8.55 -11.82
C ARG A 24 -9.04 7.04 -12.00
N ARG A 25 -7.78 6.62 -12.19
CA ARG A 25 -7.41 5.19 -12.31
C ARG A 25 -7.59 4.39 -11.02
N ASN A 26 -7.54 5.05 -9.88
CA ASN A 26 -7.72 4.45 -8.56
C ASN A 26 -9.17 4.55 -8.08
N PHE A 27 -10.10 4.92 -8.96
CA PHE A 27 -11.52 4.96 -8.66
C PHE A 27 -12.01 3.58 -8.20
N GLY A 28 -12.58 3.53 -6.99
CA GLY A 28 -13.13 2.31 -6.40
C GLY A 28 -12.22 1.59 -5.40
N LEU A 29 -10.95 2.02 -5.27
CA LEU A 29 -10.12 1.57 -4.15
C LEU A 29 -10.73 2.09 -2.83
N ARG A 30 -10.83 1.20 -1.84
CA ARG A 30 -11.57 1.43 -0.61
C ARG A 30 -10.98 0.63 0.53
N ASN A 31 -11.45 0.91 1.74
CA ASN A 31 -11.11 0.16 2.95
C ASN A 31 -9.63 0.23 3.37
N PHE A 32 -8.92 1.32 3.06
CA PHE A 32 -7.55 1.57 3.52
C PHE A 32 -7.39 1.47 5.04
N LYS A 33 -8.46 1.76 5.79
CA LYS A 33 -8.53 1.64 7.25
C LYS A 33 -8.04 0.29 7.80
N TYR A 34 -8.21 -0.82 7.06
CA TYR A 34 -7.76 -2.12 7.55
C TYR A 34 -6.23 -2.21 7.60
N VAL A 35 -5.53 -1.52 6.68
CA VAL A 35 -4.07 -1.43 6.73
C VAL A 35 -3.63 -0.64 7.95
N THR A 36 -4.31 0.48 8.26
CA THR A 36 -4.07 1.28 9.46
C THR A 36 -4.27 0.46 10.73
N THR A 37 -5.40 -0.26 10.86
CA THR A 37 -5.66 -1.10 12.04
C THR A 37 -4.58 -2.18 12.22
N ILE A 38 -4.14 -2.84 11.16
CA ILE A 38 -3.05 -3.82 11.24
C ILE A 38 -1.75 -3.14 11.66
N LYS A 39 -1.46 -1.97 11.09
CA LYS A 39 -0.25 -1.20 11.39
C LYS A 39 -0.21 -0.78 12.87
N ASP A 40 -1.32 -0.30 13.41
CA ASP A 40 -1.40 0.14 14.81
C ASP A 40 -1.11 -1.02 15.77
N LEU A 41 -1.74 -2.18 15.54
CA LEU A 41 -1.48 -3.39 16.34
C LEU A 41 -0.02 -3.86 16.24
N LEU A 42 0.57 -3.79 15.05
CA LEU A 42 1.97 -4.17 14.86
C LEU A 42 2.94 -3.18 15.50
N GLU A 43 2.62 -1.89 15.56
CA GLU A 43 3.45 -0.88 16.21
C GLU A 43 3.39 -0.97 17.74
N GLU A 44 2.27 -1.45 18.31
CA GLU A 44 2.15 -1.74 19.75
C GLU A 44 3.11 -2.86 20.19
N GLU A 45 3.26 -3.90 19.37
CA GLU A 45 4.13 -5.05 19.68
C GLU A 45 5.57 -4.87 19.16
N PHE A 46 5.73 -4.30 17.96
CA PHE A 46 6.98 -4.24 17.20
C PHE A 46 7.21 -2.85 16.58
N PRO A 47 7.62 -1.86 17.38
CA PRO A 47 7.73 -0.48 16.91
C PRO A 47 8.72 -0.34 15.75
N ASN A 48 8.34 0.44 14.74
CA ASN A 48 9.11 0.80 13.55
C ASN A 48 9.70 -0.39 12.77
N THR A 49 9.08 -1.56 12.83
CA THR A 49 9.66 -2.79 12.25
C THR A 49 9.01 -3.17 10.92
N VAL A 50 7.67 -3.16 10.84
CA VAL A 50 6.94 -3.65 9.66
C VAL A 50 6.49 -2.49 8.80
N SER A 51 6.82 -2.51 7.50
CA SER A 51 6.37 -1.47 6.56
C SER A 51 4.92 -1.67 6.13
N CYS A 52 4.23 -0.57 5.83
CA CYS A 52 2.88 -0.60 5.25
C CYS A 52 2.87 -1.35 3.91
N ALA A 53 3.95 -1.22 3.13
CA ALA A 53 4.12 -1.95 1.88
C ALA A 53 4.13 -3.47 2.06
N ASP A 54 4.78 -3.98 3.12
CA ASP A 54 4.74 -5.42 3.44
C ASP A 54 3.38 -5.85 4.00
N ILE A 55 2.70 -5.00 4.78
CA ILE A 55 1.33 -5.28 5.24
C ILE A 55 0.40 -5.52 4.04
N ILE A 56 0.43 -4.65 3.03
CA ILE A 56 -0.38 -4.81 1.82
C ILE A 56 -0.02 -6.11 1.09
N ALA A 57 1.27 -6.36 0.87
CA ALA A 57 1.74 -7.51 0.12
C ALA A 57 1.35 -8.84 0.80
N LEU A 58 1.54 -8.94 2.11
CA LEU A 58 1.19 -10.12 2.88
C LEU A 58 -0.32 -10.29 3.00
N SER A 59 -1.08 -9.21 3.21
CA SER A 59 -2.55 -9.27 3.24
C SER A 59 -3.13 -9.77 1.91
N ALA A 60 -2.57 -9.34 0.77
CA ALA A 60 -2.98 -9.82 -0.54
C ALA A 60 -2.69 -11.31 -0.74
N LYS A 61 -1.50 -11.75 -0.31
CA LYS A 61 -1.09 -13.16 -0.34
C LYS A 61 -2.03 -14.03 0.50
N ASP A 62 -2.29 -13.62 1.73
CA ASP A 62 -3.14 -14.37 2.67
C ASP A 62 -4.61 -14.35 2.21
N GLY A 63 -5.09 -13.22 1.71
CA GLY A 63 -6.43 -13.11 1.11
C GLY A 63 -6.63 -14.04 -0.09
N ALA A 64 -5.64 -14.12 -0.98
CA ALA A 64 -5.68 -15.06 -2.11
C ALA A 64 -5.71 -16.52 -1.63
N ALA A 65 -4.91 -16.88 -0.63
CA ALA A 65 -4.90 -18.22 -0.05
C ALA A 65 -6.24 -18.58 0.62
N LEU A 66 -6.88 -17.63 1.33
CA LEU A 66 -8.19 -17.82 1.95
C LEU A 66 -9.31 -18.09 0.93
N LEU A 67 -9.19 -17.55 -0.28
CA LEU A 67 -10.12 -17.75 -1.38
C LEU A 67 -9.82 -19.02 -2.21
N GLY A 68 -8.92 -19.89 -1.73
CA GLY A 68 -8.54 -21.13 -2.42
C GLY A 68 -7.41 -20.97 -3.43
N GLY A 69 -6.73 -19.82 -3.45
CA GLY A 69 -5.54 -19.58 -4.25
C GLY A 69 -4.28 -20.33 -3.73
N PRO A 70 -3.16 -20.25 -4.46
CA PRO A 70 -1.93 -20.94 -4.10
C PRO A 70 -1.32 -20.37 -2.82
N LYS A 71 -0.81 -21.25 -1.97
CA LYS A 71 0.00 -20.88 -0.79
C LYS A 71 1.47 -20.88 -1.18
N PHE A 72 2.14 -19.76 -0.98
CA PHE A 72 3.56 -19.60 -1.27
C PHE A 72 4.21 -18.65 -0.26
N ASP A 73 5.52 -18.79 -0.08
CA ASP A 73 6.30 -17.86 0.74
C ASP A 73 6.56 -16.58 -0.04
N MET A 74 6.42 -15.44 0.64
CA MET A 74 6.63 -14.13 0.05
C MET A 74 7.77 -13.42 0.76
N LYS A 75 8.69 -12.85 -0.03
CA LYS A 75 9.77 -12.02 0.51
C LYS A 75 9.21 -10.72 1.10
N THR A 76 9.75 -10.35 2.26
CA THR A 76 9.52 -9.09 2.97
C THR A 76 10.75 -8.18 2.86
N GLY A 77 10.68 -6.99 3.46
CA GLY A 77 11.72 -5.96 3.42
C GLY A 77 11.38 -4.79 2.48
N ARG A 78 10.11 -4.65 2.06
CA ARG A 78 9.68 -3.44 1.35
C ARG A 78 9.78 -2.25 2.29
N ARG A 79 9.98 -1.06 1.74
CA ARG A 79 10.04 0.20 2.51
C ARG A 79 8.97 1.15 2.01
N ASP A 80 8.45 1.94 2.93
CA ASP A 80 7.39 2.89 2.65
C ASP A 80 7.93 4.15 1.97
N SER A 81 7.21 4.62 0.95
CA SER A 81 7.45 5.90 0.31
C SER A 81 7.01 7.04 1.21
N LYS A 82 7.68 8.19 1.05
CA LYS A 82 7.29 9.45 1.67
C LYS A 82 6.55 10.38 0.70
N VAL A 83 6.34 9.92 -0.53
CA VAL A 83 5.79 10.71 -1.63
C VAL A 83 4.72 9.90 -2.34
N SER A 84 3.61 10.57 -2.63
CA SER A 84 2.54 10.07 -3.51
C SER A 84 2.77 10.54 -4.95
N PHE A 85 2.56 9.67 -5.92
CA PHE A 85 2.91 9.86 -7.33
C PHE A 85 1.69 10.09 -8.25
N LEU A 86 0.73 10.94 -7.83
CA LEU A 86 -0.45 11.25 -8.64
C LEU A 86 -0.12 11.65 -10.10
N LYS A 87 0.96 12.41 -10.30
CA LYS A 87 1.39 12.86 -11.65
C LYS A 87 1.67 11.69 -12.60
N ILE A 88 2.15 10.56 -12.09
CA ILE A 88 2.41 9.36 -12.90
C ILE A 88 1.10 8.69 -13.34
N LEU A 89 0.10 8.68 -12.46
CA LEU A 89 -1.21 8.04 -12.73
C LEU A 89 -2.08 8.84 -13.70
N ASN A 90 -1.90 10.16 -13.76
CA ASN A 90 -2.65 11.05 -14.64
C ASN A 90 -2.04 11.17 -16.05
N VAL A 91 -0.96 10.46 -16.36
CA VAL A 91 -0.45 10.39 -17.74
C VAL A 91 -1.36 9.50 -18.56
N ASP A 92 -2.21 10.12 -19.39
CA ASP A 92 -2.87 9.45 -20.51
C ASP A 92 -1.77 8.89 -21.43
N LYS A 93 -1.45 7.60 -21.26
CA LYS A 93 -0.70 6.87 -22.27
C LYS A 93 -1.70 6.56 -23.39
N ARG A 94 -1.77 7.46 -24.37
CA ARG A 94 -2.18 7.05 -25.73
C ARG A 94 -1.16 6.06 -26.27
#